data_AF-H3NIV3-F1
#
_entry.id   AF-H3NIV3-F1
#
_cell.length_a   1.000
_cell.length_b   1.000
_cell.length_c   1.000
_cell.angle_alpha   90.00
_cell.angle_beta   90.00
_cell.angle_gamma   90.00
#
_symmetry.space_group_name_H-M   'P 1'
#
loop_
_entity.id
_entity.type
_entity.pdbx_description
1 polymer ?
#
loop_
_entity_poly.entity_id
_entity_poly.type
_entity_poly.pdbx_seq_one_letter_code
_entity_poly.pdbx_strand_id
1 'polypeptide(L)'
;MTEAQINILIGFLLGLIPPLCKGIYTYLRSLKRKNDFKNLIIKIYILPIKENLKDAKSGSIDVKSITDKIESMGKKLSYLKNEELKFLNSEEQFFYIRVLEFTKSKLCLICNKLKDYNYVSFQKDNTIRQVNEFEEENINKSLEIIDEYINNVNDYAKLKTD
;
A
#
# COMPACT_ATOMS: atom_id res chain seq x y z
N MET A 1 -44.62 7.44 -35.14
CA MET A 1 -44.60 6.45 -34.03
C MET A 1 -46.00 6.34 -33.49
N THR A 2 -46.52 5.12 -33.32
CA THR A 2 -47.83 4.89 -32.71
C THR A 2 -47.72 4.90 -31.17
N GLU A 3 -48.82 5.15 -30.46
CA GLU A 3 -48.84 5.11 -28.98
C GLU A 3 -48.34 3.78 -28.41
N ALA A 4 -48.62 2.67 -29.10
CA ALA A 4 -48.10 1.36 -28.75
C ALA A 4 -46.56 1.28 -28.82
N GLN A 5 -45.93 1.89 -29.83
CA GLN A 5 -44.47 1.96 -29.95
C GLN A 5 -43.85 2.82 -28.85
N ILE A 6 -44.52 3.90 -28.44
CA ILE A 6 -44.10 4.76 -27.32
C ILE A 6 -44.13 3.96 -26.00
N ASN A 7 -45.22 3.26 -25.72
CA ASN A 7 -45.37 2.49 -24.49
C ASN A 7 -44.37 1.32 -24.38
N ILE A 8 -44.06 0.65 -25.50
CA ILE A 8 -43.04 -0.39 -25.56
C ILE A 8 -41.64 0.20 -25.26
N LEU A 9 -41.32 1.36 -25.84
CA LEU A 9 -40.04 2.04 -25.60
C LEU A 9 -39.89 2.47 -24.13
N ILE A 10 -40.95 3.03 -23.53
CA ILE A 10 -40.96 3.43 -22.12
C ILE A 10 -40.79 2.20 -21.21
N GLY A 11 -41.50 1.10 -21.47
CA GLY A 11 -41.36 -0.14 -20.72
C GLY A 11 -39.94 -0.72 -20.78
N PHE A 12 -39.31 -0.68 -21.96
CA PHE A 12 -37.92 -1.10 -22.15
C PHE A 12 -36.93 -0.23 -21.36
N LEU A 13 -37.07 1.10 -21.44
CA LEU A 13 -36.22 2.04 -20.70
C LEU A 13 -36.38 1.87 -19.18
N LEU A 14 -37.63 1.76 -18.69
CA LEU A 14 -37.90 1.51 -17.27
C LEU A 14 -37.37 0.16 -16.80
N GLY A 15 -37.34 -0.86 -17.66
CA GLY A 15 -36.73 -2.16 -17.37
C GLY A 15 -35.21 -2.12 -17.24
N LEU A 16 -34.52 -1.21 -17.96
CA LEU A 16 -33.07 -1.07 -17.94
C LEU A 16 -32.54 -0.20 -16.79
N ILE A 17 -33.33 0.75 -16.28
CA ILE A 17 -32.90 1.67 -15.23
C ILE A 17 -32.52 0.93 -13.92
N PRO A 18 -33.32 0.01 -13.36
CA PRO A 18 -32.98 -0.69 -12.13
C PRO A 18 -31.66 -1.48 -12.19
N PRO A 19 -31.38 -2.31 -13.21
CA PRO A 19 -30.10 -3.01 -13.29
C PRO A 19 -28.92 -2.06 -13.51
N LEU A 20 -29.09 -0.97 -14.27
CA LEU A 20 -28.05 0.05 -14.42
C LEU A 20 -27.74 0.75 -13.09
N CYS A 21 -28.76 1.19 -12.35
CA CYS A 21 -28.59 1.79 -11.04
C CYS A 21 -27.88 0.84 -10.06
N LYS A 22 -28.27 -0.44 -10.05
CA LYS A 22 -27.62 -1.47 -9.23
C LYS A 22 -26.15 -1.67 -9.65
N GLY A 23 -25.86 -1.70 -10.95
CA GLY A 23 -24.51 -1.83 -11.49
C GLY A 23 -23.62 -0.65 -11.08
N ILE A 24 -24.10 0.59 -11.26
CA ILE A 24 -23.36 1.80 -10.87
C ILE A 24 -23.13 1.82 -9.35
N TYR A 25 -24.16 1.53 -8.55
CA TYR A 25 -24.04 1.49 -7.09
C TYR A 25 -23.01 0.46 -6.62
N THR A 26 -23.07 -0.76 -7.16
CA THR A 26 -22.12 -1.82 -6.78
C THR A 26 -20.69 -1.49 -7.20
N TYR A 27 -20.50 -0.90 -8.39
CA TYR A 27 -19.20 -0.40 -8.85
C TYR A 27 -18.64 0.69 -7.94
N LEU A 28 -19.43 1.72 -7.61
CA LEU A 28 -19.01 2.80 -6.72
C LEU A 28 -18.68 2.29 -5.31
N ARG A 29 -19.47 1.36 -4.79
CA ARG A 29 -19.22 0.72 -3.50
C ARG A 29 -17.90 -0.08 -3.52
N SER A 30 -17.63 -0.81 -4.59
CA SER A 30 -16.36 -1.52 -4.80
C SER A 30 -15.17 -0.56 -4.79
N LEU A 31 -15.27 0.51 -5.57
CA LEU A 31 -14.23 1.54 -5.67
C LEU A 31 -13.92 2.17 -4.30
N LYS A 32 -14.98 2.49 -3.54
CA LYS A 32 -14.85 3.03 -2.18
C LYS A 32 -14.13 2.05 -1.26
N ARG A 33 -14.55 0.77 -1.21
CA ARG A 33 -13.89 -0.25 -0.38
C ARG A 33 -12.40 -0.42 -0.71
N LYS A 34 -12.06 -0.43 -2.00
CA LYS A 34 -10.65 -0.51 -2.46
C LYS A 34 -9.82 0.67 -1.97
N ASN A 35 -10.37 1.88 -2.09
CA ASN A 35 -9.69 3.09 -1.64
C ASN A 35 -9.54 3.11 -0.11
N ASP A 36 -10.60 2.74 0.63
CA ASP A 36 -10.60 2.69 2.09
C ASP A 36 -9.56 1.69 2.60
N PHE A 37 -9.50 0.49 2.01
CA PHE A 37 -8.49 -0.52 2.36
C PHE A 37 -7.06 -0.01 2.14
N LYS A 38 -6.78 0.53 0.95
CA LYS A 38 -5.46 1.09 0.62
C LYS A 38 -5.07 2.20 1.61
N ASN A 39 -5.98 3.13 1.88
CA ASN A 39 -5.73 4.24 2.80
C ASN A 39 -5.46 3.73 4.23
N LEU A 40 -6.16 2.68 4.65
CA LEU A 40 -5.92 2.02 5.93
C LEU A 40 -4.52 1.39 5.98
N ILE A 41 -4.10 0.68 4.91
CA ILE A 41 -2.75 0.12 4.84
C ILE A 41 -1.68 1.21 4.87
N ILE A 42 -1.83 2.29 4.10
CA ILE A 42 -0.92 3.44 4.13
C ILE A 42 -0.82 4.02 5.53
N LYS A 43 -1.97 4.27 6.17
CA LYS A 43 -2.04 4.89 7.49
C LYS A 43 -1.40 4.04 8.58
N ILE A 44 -1.60 2.73 8.56
CA ILE A 44 -1.13 1.83 9.62
C ILE A 44 0.34 1.44 9.44
N TYR A 45 0.80 1.25 8.20
CA TYR A 45 2.08 0.60 7.93
C TYR A 45 3.13 1.52 7.30
N ILE A 46 2.72 2.57 6.59
CA ILE A 46 3.64 3.38 5.79
C ILE A 46 3.90 4.75 6.44
N LEU A 47 2.84 5.47 6.81
CA LEU A 47 3.00 6.78 7.46
C LEU A 47 3.83 6.70 8.76
N PRO A 48 3.62 5.70 9.65
CA PRO A 48 4.42 5.62 10.87
C PRO A 48 5.92 5.38 10.58
N ILE A 49 6.25 4.65 9.52
CA ILE A 49 7.65 4.47 9.11
C ILE A 49 8.22 5.77 8.54
N LYS A 50 7.44 6.50 7.74
CA LYS A 50 7.84 7.82 7.22
C LYS A 50 8.15 8.80 8.35
N GLU A 51 7.32 8.83 9.39
CA GLU A 51 7.53 9.65 10.59
C GLU A 51 8.79 9.21 11.33
N ASN A 52 8.91 7.92 11.66
CA ASN A 52 10.11 7.42 12.36
C ASN A 52 11.41 7.69 11.59
N LEU A 53 11.41 7.63 10.25
CA LEU A 53 12.59 7.95 9.43
C LEU A 53 12.95 9.44 9.49
N LYS A 54 11.96 10.34 9.52
CA LYS A 54 12.19 11.78 9.72
C LYS A 54 12.73 12.05 11.13
N ASP A 55 12.21 11.34 12.10
CA ASP A 55 12.64 11.43 13.50
C ASP A 55 14.07 10.89 13.69
N ALA A 56 14.43 9.78 13.03
CA ALA A 56 15.80 9.28 12.98
C ALA A 56 16.77 10.30 12.36
N LYS A 57 16.35 11.01 11.31
CA LYS A 57 17.15 12.10 10.72
C LYS A 57 17.43 13.24 11.70
N SER A 58 16.57 13.46 12.69
CA SER A 58 16.78 14.44 13.77
C SER A 58 17.54 13.87 14.98
N GLY A 59 17.95 12.60 14.93
CA GLY A 59 18.65 11.90 16.02
C GLY A 59 17.75 11.45 17.17
N SER A 60 16.42 11.51 17.01
CA SER A 60 15.47 11.20 18.08
C SER A 60 15.07 9.73 18.17
N ILE A 61 15.30 8.95 17.11
CA ILE A 61 14.95 7.52 17.04
C ILE A 61 16.12 6.73 16.43
N ASP A 62 16.44 5.59 17.05
CA ASP A 62 17.43 4.64 16.55
C ASP A 62 16.90 3.86 15.34
N VAL A 63 17.71 3.76 14.28
CA VAL A 63 17.43 2.99 13.06
C VAL A 63 17.08 1.54 13.38
N LYS A 64 17.69 0.93 14.40
CA LYS A 64 17.36 -0.45 14.81
C LYS A 64 15.90 -0.60 15.20
N SER A 65 15.38 0.35 15.98
CA SER A 65 13.96 0.38 16.40
C SER A 65 13.02 0.45 15.19
N ILE A 66 13.42 1.17 14.14
CA ILE A 66 12.67 1.24 12.88
C ILE A 66 12.66 -0.12 12.20
N THR A 67 13.82 -0.78 12.09
CA THR A 67 13.90 -2.11 11.46
C THR A 67 13.07 -3.16 12.21
N ASP A 68 13.07 -3.16 13.53
CA ASP A 68 12.26 -4.08 14.36
C ASP A 68 10.76 -3.85 14.14
N LYS A 69 10.33 -2.57 14.07
CA LYS A 69 8.94 -2.21 13.73
C LYS A 69 8.56 -2.72 12.35
N ILE A 70 9.43 -2.55 11.35
CA ILE A 70 9.20 -3.01 9.98
C ILE A 70 9.03 -4.54 9.93
N GLU A 71 9.86 -5.30 10.64
CA GLU A 71 9.74 -6.76 10.68
C GLU A 71 8.43 -7.21 11.31
N SER A 72 8.03 -6.58 12.42
CA SER A 72 6.74 -6.83 13.08
C SER A 72 5.56 -6.52 12.15
N MET A 73 5.62 -5.40 11.43
CA MET A 73 4.63 -5.04 10.41
C MET A 73 4.58 -6.07 9.27
N GLY A 74 5.73 -6.56 8.79
CA GLY A 74 5.80 -7.61 7.78
C GLY A 74 5.11 -8.92 8.21
N LYS A 75 5.22 -9.29 9.49
CA LYS A 75 4.50 -10.44 10.07
C LYS A 75 2.98 -10.19 10.08
N LYS A 76 2.54 -9.01 10.52
CA LYS A 76 1.12 -8.62 10.53
C LYS A 76 0.50 -8.61 9.13
N LEU A 77 1.20 -8.05 8.13
CA LEU A 77 0.76 -8.07 6.74
C LEU A 77 0.64 -9.49 6.19
N SER A 78 1.56 -10.38 6.57
CA SER A 78 1.51 -11.79 6.18
C SER A 78 0.32 -12.52 6.80
N TYR A 79 0.04 -12.25 8.08
CA TYR A 79 -1.15 -12.76 8.77
C TYR A 79 -2.44 -12.26 8.10
N LEU A 80 -2.56 -10.95 7.86
CA LEU A 80 -3.70 -10.35 7.18
C LEU A 80 -3.97 -11.01 5.82
N LYS A 81 -2.91 -11.28 5.05
CA LYS A 81 -3.02 -11.97 3.76
C LYS A 81 -3.47 -13.43 3.90
N ASN A 82 -2.80 -14.20 4.76
CA ASN A 82 -2.96 -15.65 4.81
C ASN A 82 -4.22 -16.09 5.58
N GLU A 83 -4.56 -15.34 6.62
CA GLU A 83 -5.62 -15.72 7.57
C GLU A 83 -6.89 -14.91 7.35
N GLU A 84 -6.82 -13.60 7.10
CA GLU A 84 -8.04 -12.78 7.02
C GLU A 84 -8.56 -12.63 5.58
N LEU A 85 -7.68 -12.38 4.61
CA LEU A 85 -8.09 -12.19 3.21
C LEU A 85 -8.48 -13.51 2.52
N LYS A 86 -8.05 -14.66 3.03
CA LYS A 86 -8.35 -15.99 2.43
C LYS A 86 -9.86 -16.28 2.36
N PHE A 87 -10.66 -15.65 3.22
CA PHE A 87 -12.11 -15.83 3.27
C PHE A 87 -12.89 -14.89 2.34
N LEU A 88 -12.23 -13.97 1.64
CA LEU A 88 -12.85 -13.07 0.67
C LEU A 88 -12.98 -13.74 -0.71
N ASN A 89 -14.15 -14.30 -1.01
CA ASN A 89 -14.46 -14.89 -2.34
C ASN A 89 -14.82 -13.82 -3.40
N SER A 90 -14.01 -12.77 -3.59
CA SER A 90 -14.34 -11.70 -4.55
C SER A 90 -13.20 -11.35 -5.49
N GLU A 91 -13.55 -10.81 -6.67
CA GLU A 91 -12.60 -10.17 -7.60
C GLU A 91 -11.75 -9.08 -6.93
N GLU A 92 -12.20 -8.54 -5.78
CA GLU A 92 -11.48 -7.53 -5.01
C GLU A 92 -10.32 -8.14 -4.19
N GLN A 93 -10.34 -9.46 -3.93
CA GLN A 93 -9.33 -10.16 -3.15
C GLN A 93 -7.93 -9.97 -3.76
N PHE A 94 -7.79 -10.06 -5.08
CA PHE A 94 -6.51 -9.82 -5.76
C PHE A 94 -5.99 -8.39 -5.56
N PHE A 95 -6.88 -7.39 -5.63
CA PHE A 95 -6.50 -6.01 -5.35
C PHE A 95 -5.94 -5.88 -3.93
N TYR A 96 -6.63 -6.46 -2.93
CA TYR A 96 -6.19 -6.42 -1.54
C TYR A 96 -4.85 -7.14 -1.34
N ILE A 97 -4.70 -8.35 -1.88
CA ILE A 97 -3.46 -9.11 -1.82
C ILE A 97 -2.31 -8.32 -2.42
N ARG A 98 -2.50 -7.70 -3.61
CA ARG A 98 -1.45 -6.90 -4.25
C ARG A 98 -1.05 -5.67 -3.45
N VAL A 99 -2.01 -4.98 -2.84
CA VAL A 99 -1.69 -3.89 -1.91
C VAL A 99 -0.80 -4.40 -0.78
N LEU A 100 -1.18 -5.50 -0.12
CA LEU A 100 -0.38 -6.07 0.98
C LEU A 100 1.03 -6.51 0.55
N GLU A 101 1.13 -7.19 -0.59
CA GLU A 101 2.41 -7.65 -1.14
C GLU A 101 3.30 -6.47 -1.52
N PHE A 102 2.75 -5.43 -2.14
CA PHE A 102 3.52 -4.26 -2.51
C PHE A 102 4.00 -3.49 -1.28
N THR A 103 3.12 -3.30 -0.28
CA THR A 103 3.50 -2.72 1.01
C THR A 103 4.62 -3.52 1.65
N LYS A 104 4.49 -4.85 1.75
CA LYS A 104 5.49 -5.72 2.36
C LYS A 104 6.83 -5.66 1.61
N SER A 105 6.79 -5.66 0.27
CA SER A 105 7.98 -5.55 -0.58
C SER A 105 8.73 -4.25 -0.32
N LYS A 106 8.02 -3.10 -0.30
CA LYS A 106 8.63 -1.78 -0.05
C LYS A 106 9.17 -1.67 1.38
N LEU A 107 8.46 -2.20 2.37
CA LEU A 107 8.95 -2.29 3.74
C LEU A 107 10.23 -3.15 3.85
N CYS A 108 10.29 -4.28 3.14
CA CYS A 108 11.49 -5.12 3.08
C CYS A 108 12.68 -4.38 2.46
N LEU A 109 12.45 -3.66 1.35
CA LEU A 109 13.47 -2.84 0.70
C LEU A 109 14.03 -1.77 1.64
N ILE A 110 13.16 -1.08 2.39
CA ILE A 110 13.57 -0.11 3.42
C ILE A 110 14.41 -0.81 4.50
N CYS A 111 13.95 -1.96 5.02
CA CYS A 111 14.67 -2.72 6.04
C CYS A 111 16.09 -3.09 5.57
N ASN A 112 16.24 -3.55 4.33
CA ASN A 112 17.54 -3.91 3.77
C ASN A 112 18.46 -2.68 3.67
N LYS A 113 17.95 -1.54 3.20
CA LYS A 113 18.73 -0.28 3.14
C LYS A 113 19.21 0.17 4.52
N LEU A 114 18.37 0.02 5.54
CA LEU A 114 18.72 0.38 6.92
C LEU A 114 19.66 -0.65 7.57
N LYS A 115 19.64 -1.92 7.16
CA LYS A 115 20.56 -2.95 7.67
C LYS A 115 21.94 -2.91 7.01
N ASP A 116 22.03 -2.51 5.74
CA ASP A 116 23.31 -2.28 5.06
C ASP A 116 24.19 -1.27 5.83
N TYR A 117 23.56 -0.32 6.52
CA TYR A 117 24.21 0.61 7.44
C TYR A 117 24.85 -0.07 8.68
N ASN A 118 24.13 -0.98 9.33
CA ASN A 118 24.62 -1.68 10.53
C ASN A 118 25.86 -2.55 10.26
N TYR A 119 26.08 -2.98 9.01
CA TYR A 119 27.26 -3.76 8.64
C TYR A 119 28.50 -2.88 8.41
N VAL A 120 28.31 -1.67 7.85
CA VAL A 120 29.40 -0.73 7.58
C VAL A 120 29.96 -0.11 8.86
N SER A 121 29.11 0.14 9.87
CA SER A 121 29.55 0.66 11.18
C SER A 121 30.42 -0.34 11.96
N PHE A 122 30.30 -1.64 11.69
CA PHE A 122 31.10 -2.70 12.31
C PHE A 122 32.48 -2.92 11.65
N GLN A 123 32.68 -2.46 10.41
CA GLN A 123 33.85 -2.81 9.59
C GLN A 123 34.86 -1.67 9.38
N LYS A 124 34.59 -0.45 9.82
CA LYS A 124 35.46 0.70 9.52
C LYS A 124 35.94 1.42 10.77
N ASP A 125 37.26 1.43 10.95
CA ASP A 125 38.05 2.41 11.73
C ASP A 125 37.91 3.86 11.19
N ASN A 126 36.83 4.18 10.47
CA ASN A 126 36.66 5.47 9.82
C ASN A 126 35.90 6.45 10.73
N THR A 127 36.45 7.65 10.81
CA THR A 127 35.88 8.88 11.38
C THR A 127 34.35 8.95 11.31
N ILE A 128 33.73 9.20 12.48
CA ILE A 128 32.29 9.40 12.76
C ILE A 128 31.52 10.13 11.64
N ARG A 129 32.16 11.09 10.96
CA ARG A 129 31.55 11.89 9.88
C ARG A 129 31.11 11.08 8.65
N GLN A 130 31.89 10.08 8.22
CA GLN A 130 31.55 9.24 7.06
C GLN A 130 30.40 8.27 7.37
N VAL A 131 30.29 7.85 8.64
CA VAL A 131 29.21 6.98 9.10
C VAL A 131 27.88 7.74 9.08
N ASN A 132 27.88 8.99 9.57
CA ASN A 132 26.69 9.84 9.57
C ASN A 132 26.19 10.19 8.17
N GLU A 133 27.08 10.47 7.22
CA GLU A 133 26.70 10.77 5.82
C GLU A 133 26.05 9.55 5.13
N PHE A 134 26.58 8.34 5.38
CA PHE A 134 26.03 7.10 4.83
C PHE A 134 24.67 6.74 5.46
N GLU A 135 24.49 7.01 6.76
CA GLU A 135 23.20 6.84 7.44
C GLU A 135 22.13 7.77 6.84
N GLU A 136 22.47 9.05 6.69
CA GLU A 136 21.55 10.04 6.15
C GLU A 136 21.15 9.70 4.70
N GLU A 137 22.10 9.24 3.88
CA GLU A 137 21.81 8.79 2.51
C GLU A 137 20.82 7.62 2.48
N ASN A 138 20.99 6.62 3.35
CA ASN A 138 20.09 5.47 3.42
C ASN A 138 18.69 5.85 3.96
N ILE A 139 18.61 6.80 4.89
CA ILE A 139 17.33 7.35 5.37
C ILE A 139 16.63 8.10 4.22
N ASN A 140 17.34 8.96 3.48
CA ASN A 140 16.76 9.70 2.36
C ASN A 140 16.24 8.75 1.26
N LYS A 141 17.02 7.74 0.87
CA LYS A 141 16.57 6.69 -0.08
C LYS A 141 15.35 5.93 0.44
N SER A 142 15.28 5.68 1.74
CA SER A 142 14.12 5.01 2.35
C SER A 142 12.86 5.87 2.29
N LEU A 143 12.98 7.20 2.43
CA LEU A 143 11.88 8.14 2.25
C LEU A 143 11.43 8.19 0.79
N GLU A 144 12.36 8.16 -0.17
CA GLU A 144 12.03 8.09 -1.60
C GLU A 144 11.23 6.83 -1.94
N ILE A 145 11.60 5.67 -1.37
CA ILE A 145 10.85 4.41 -1.54
C ILE A 145 9.40 4.55 -1.02
N ILE A 146 9.20 5.27 0.08
CA ILE A 146 7.86 5.54 0.62
C ILE A 146 7.05 6.41 -0.34
N ASP A 147 7.65 7.47 -0.88
CA ASP A 147 6.97 8.38 -1.79
C ASP A 147 6.64 7.69 -3.12
N GLU A 148 7.55 6.88 -3.65
CA GLU A 148 7.32 6.01 -4.79
C GLU A 148 6.14 5.06 -4.55
N TYR A 149 6.08 4.42 -3.37
CA TYR A 149 4.96 3.54 -3.01
C TYR A 149 3.62 4.30 -2.98
N ILE A 150 3.56 5.48 -2.34
CA ILE A 150 2.33 6.27 -2.23
C ILE A 150 1.79 6.63 -3.62
N ASN A 151 2.69 6.96 -4.55
CA ASN A 151 2.32 7.32 -5.92
C ASN A 151 1.88 6.11 -6.75
N ASN A 152 2.52 4.95 -6.57
CA ASN A 152 2.37 3.80 -7.48
C ASN A 152 1.47 2.65 -6.98
N VAL A 153 1.05 2.65 -5.69
CA VAL A 153 0.30 1.53 -5.11
C VAL A 153 -1.04 1.26 -5.81
N ASN A 154 -1.71 2.31 -6.31
CA ASN A 154 -2.95 2.15 -7.06
C ASN A 154 -2.73 1.40 -8.37
N ASP A 155 -1.66 1.74 -9.09
CA ASP A 155 -1.38 1.19 -10.41
C ASP A 155 -0.91 -0.25 -10.29
N TYR A 156 -0.03 -0.52 -9.31
CA TYR A 156 0.40 -1.88 -8.98
C TYR A 156 -0.78 -2.78 -8.61
N ALA A 157 -1.70 -2.30 -7.77
CA ALA A 157 -2.86 -3.09 -7.33
C ALA A 157 -3.85 -3.40 -8.47
N LYS A 158 -3.85 -2.59 -9.54
CA LYS A 158 -4.73 -2.73 -10.72
C LYS A 158 -4.13 -3.52 -11.88
N LEU A 159 -2.86 -3.91 -11.82
CA LEU A 159 -2.24 -4.73 -12.87
C LEU A 159 -3.16 -5.91 -13.22
N LYS A 160 -3.43 -6.17 -14.50
CA LYS A 160 -4.25 -7.34 -14.83
C LYS A 160 -3.41 -8.61 -14.59
N THR A 161 -4.04 -9.65 -14.07
CA THR A 161 -3.52 -11.01 -14.29
C THR A 161 -3.83 -11.31 -15.75
N ASP A 162 -2.79 -11.49 -16.56
CA ASP A 162 -2.92 -12.01 -17.92
C ASP A 162 -3.56 -13.41 -17.91
#